data_AF-X1QAL8-F1
#
_entry.id   AF-X1QAL8-F1
#
_cell.length_a   1.000
_cell.length_b   1.000
_cell.length_c   1.000
_cell.angle_alpha   90.00
_cell.angle_beta   90.00
_cell.angle_gamma   90.00
#
_symmetry.space_group_name_H-M   'P 1'
#
loop_
_entity.id
_entity.type
_entity.pdbx_description
1 polymer ?
#
loop_
_entity_poly.entity_id
_entity_poly.type
_entity_poly.pdbx_seq_one_letter_code
_entity_poly.pdbx_strand_id
1 'polypeptide(L)'
;MKYHPRVLKAHKPARYEELFINCEEFPDYIPVELLFNNIKKNVISVLSTSLGAASQLEHLRAISLLELVEWDNQSYKKEIKTRLIKESDNRTIFVKTFEELSKLLEA
;
A
#
# COMPACT_ATOMS: atom_id res chain seq x y z
N MET A 1 10.62 -20.67 -4.56
CA MET A 1 9.91 -19.37 -4.49
C MET A 1 10.63 -18.37 -5.37
N LYS A 2 9.98 -17.84 -6.42
CA LYS A 2 10.55 -16.70 -7.16
C LYS A 2 10.33 -15.45 -6.31
N TYR A 3 11.40 -14.82 -5.86
CA TYR A 3 11.31 -13.55 -5.14
C TYR A 3 10.89 -12.47 -6.13
N HIS A 4 9.70 -11.89 -5.94
CA HIS A 4 9.34 -10.67 -6.64
C HIS A 4 10.10 -9.51 -6.01
N PRO A 5 10.75 -8.63 -6.80
CA PRO A 5 11.41 -7.46 -6.25
C PRO A 5 10.38 -6.60 -5.51
N ARG A 6 10.65 -6.38 -4.22
CA ARG A 6 9.84 -5.55 -3.34
C ARG A 6 10.55 -4.22 -3.20
N VAL A 7 9.80 -3.15 -3.39
CA VAL A 7 10.35 -1.80 -3.33
C VAL A 7 9.61 -1.03 -2.25
N LEU A 8 10.38 -0.38 -1.40
CA LEU A 8 9.87 0.44 -0.31
C LEU A 8 9.98 1.92 -0.68
N LYS A 9 8.90 2.66 -0.46
CA LYS A 9 8.93 4.12 -0.45
C LYS A 9 8.61 4.60 0.96
N ALA A 10 9.66 4.93 1.72
CA ALA A 10 9.51 5.43 3.07
C ALA A 10 9.17 6.93 3.10
N HIS A 11 8.39 7.34 4.10
CA HIS A 11 8.18 8.73 4.45
C HIS A 11 9.16 9.08 5.59
N LYS A 12 10.35 9.56 5.21
CA LYS A 12 11.57 9.77 6.02
C LYS A 12 12.37 8.47 6.27
N PRO A 13 13.68 8.43 5.94
CA PRO A 13 14.47 7.19 5.90
C PRO A 13 14.78 6.58 7.28
N ALA A 14 14.92 7.41 8.32
CA ALA A 14 15.76 7.03 9.47
C ALA A 14 15.17 6.11 10.57
N ARG A 15 14.04 5.41 10.37
CA ARG A 15 13.38 4.69 11.49
C ARG A 15 13.08 3.21 11.32
N TYR A 16 13.24 2.63 10.12
CA TYR A 16 12.76 1.26 9.86
C TYR A 16 13.67 0.40 8.97
N GLU A 17 14.93 0.79 8.77
CA GLU A 17 15.88 0.08 7.90
C GLU A 17 16.00 -1.41 8.27
N GLU A 18 15.96 -1.74 9.56
CA GLU A 18 16.02 -3.12 10.07
C GLU A 18 14.78 -3.97 9.71
N LEU A 19 13.63 -3.35 9.43
CA LEU A 19 12.40 -4.06 9.07
C LEU A 19 12.33 -4.39 7.57
N PHE A 20 13.15 -3.73 6.74
CA PHE A 20 13.06 -3.77 5.29
C PHE A 20 14.40 -4.10 4.60
N ILE A 21 15.26 -4.90 5.25
CA ILE A 21 16.63 -5.26 4.83
C ILE A 21 16.74 -5.79 3.38
N ASN A 22 15.66 -6.33 2.82
CA ASN A 22 15.63 -6.91 1.46
C ASN A 22 14.74 -6.14 0.48
N CYS A 23 14.41 -4.88 0.79
CA CYS A 23 13.67 -4.00 -0.11
C CYS A 23 14.62 -2.97 -0.73
N GLU A 24 14.54 -2.78 -2.04
CA GLU A 24 15.14 -1.59 -2.65
C GLU A 24 14.37 -0.36 -2.15
N GLU A 25 15.07 0.73 -1.85
CA GLU A 25 14.44 1.98 -1.40
C GLU A 25 14.52 3.05 -2.49
N PHE A 26 13.39 3.73 -2.71
CA PHE A 26 13.38 4.93 -3.55
C PHE A 26 13.72 6.18 -2.76
N PRO A 27 14.44 7.15 -3.37
CA PRO A 27 14.71 8.42 -2.74
C PRO A 27 13.45 9.12 -2.22
N ASP A 28 13.57 9.80 -1.08
CA ASP A 28 12.45 10.43 -0.39
C ASP A 28 11.80 11.55 -1.20
N TYR A 29 12.61 12.32 -1.94
CA TYR A 29 12.19 13.46 -2.76
C TYR A 29 11.37 13.10 -4.01
N ILE A 30 11.31 11.82 -4.41
CA ILE A 30 10.50 11.39 -5.56
C ILE A 30 9.06 11.11 -5.09
N PRO A 31 8.03 11.75 -5.66
CA PRO A 31 6.64 11.39 -5.40
C PRO A 31 6.37 9.93 -5.81
N VAL A 32 5.64 9.18 -4.97
CA VAL A 32 5.41 7.74 -5.22
C VAL A 32 4.60 7.51 -6.49
N GLU A 33 3.76 8.47 -6.87
CA GLU A 33 2.90 8.42 -8.04
C GLU A 33 3.71 8.33 -9.35
N LEU A 34 4.91 8.91 -9.40
CA LEU A 34 5.81 8.81 -10.56
C LEU A 34 6.38 7.40 -10.76
N LEU A 35 6.31 6.57 -9.72
CA LEU A 35 6.86 5.22 -9.73
C LEU A 35 5.85 4.18 -10.25
N PHE A 36 4.56 4.49 -10.28
CA PHE A 36 3.48 3.54 -10.55
C PHE A 36 3.57 2.85 -11.92
N ASN A 37 4.09 3.53 -12.93
CA ASN A 37 4.31 2.93 -14.26
C ASN A 37 5.38 1.83 -14.25
N ASN A 38 6.28 1.84 -13.26
CA ASN A 38 7.31 0.81 -13.09
C ASN A 38 6.87 -0.30 -12.12
N ILE A 39 5.76 -0.12 -11.42
CA ILE A 39 5.18 -1.14 -10.55
C ILE A 39 4.33 -2.09 -11.40
N LYS A 40 4.56 -3.40 -11.24
CA LYS A 40 3.95 -4.41 -12.12
C LYS A 40 2.56 -4.88 -11.70
N LYS A 41 2.24 -4.84 -10.41
CA LYS A 41 1.04 -5.52 -9.89
C LYS A 41 0.36 -4.82 -8.73
N ASN A 42 1.09 -4.50 -7.66
CA ASN A 42 0.48 -4.16 -6.37
C ASN A 42 1.10 -2.90 -5.78
N VAL A 43 0.25 -2.01 -5.26
CA VAL A 43 0.64 -0.90 -4.37
C VAL A 43 -0.04 -1.15 -3.04
N ILE A 44 0.75 -1.26 -1.98
CA ILE A 44 0.29 -1.68 -0.66
C ILE A 44 0.61 -0.57 0.34
N SER A 45 -0.36 -0.18 1.15
CA SER A 45 -0.16 0.79 2.22
C SER A 45 -1.22 0.62 3.32
N VAL A 46 -1.02 1.19 4.50
CA VAL A 46 -2.08 1.25 5.52
C VAL A 46 -3.14 2.29 5.14
N LEU A 47 -2.75 3.57 5.03
CA LEU A 47 -3.68 4.71 4.94
C LEU A 47 -3.31 5.79 3.91
N SER A 48 -2.34 5.51 3.02
CA SER A 48 -1.82 6.50 2.07
C SER A 48 -2.87 6.90 1.04
N THR A 49 -2.98 8.21 0.77
CA THR A 49 -3.79 8.78 -0.32
C THR A 49 -3.33 8.30 -1.70
N SER A 50 -2.06 7.91 -1.82
CA SER A 50 -1.50 7.34 -3.06
C SER A 50 -2.18 6.02 -3.47
N LEU A 51 -2.89 5.34 -2.56
CA LEU A 51 -3.76 4.20 -2.91
C LEU A 51 -4.89 4.62 -3.85
N GLY A 52 -5.47 5.82 -3.65
CA GLY A 52 -6.51 6.36 -4.53
C GLY A 52 -5.98 6.62 -5.94
N ALA A 53 -4.76 7.15 -6.07
CA ALA A 53 -4.11 7.33 -7.37
C ALA A 53 -3.73 5.98 -8.02
N ALA A 54 -3.15 5.05 -7.25
CA ALA A 54 -2.80 3.72 -7.75
C ALA A 54 -4.03 2.94 -8.22
N SER A 55 -5.18 3.08 -7.55
CA SER A 55 -6.40 2.38 -7.92
C SER A 55 -6.98 2.83 -9.26
N GLN A 56 -6.56 4.00 -9.77
CA GLN A 56 -6.99 4.48 -11.09
C GLN A 56 -6.30 3.75 -12.24
N LEU A 57 -5.20 3.04 -11.98
CA LEU A 57 -4.36 2.40 -12.98
C LEU A 57 -4.74 0.91 -13.12
N GLU A 58 -5.17 0.51 -14.32
CA GLU A 58 -5.70 -0.84 -14.57
C GLU A 58 -4.70 -1.98 -14.32
N HIS A 59 -3.40 -1.72 -14.48
CA HIS A 59 -2.35 -2.70 -14.23
C HIS A 59 -2.00 -2.86 -12.74
N LEU A 60 -2.58 -2.02 -11.87
CA LEU A 60 -2.28 -2.01 -10.44
C LEU A 60 -3.48 -2.42 -9.60
N ARG A 61 -3.19 -3.17 -8.55
CA ARG A 61 -4.09 -3.38 -7.41
C ARG A 61 -3.65 -2.48 -6.26
N ALA A 62 -4.54 -1.58 -5.86
CA ALA A 62 -4.38 -0.79 -4.63
C ALA A 62 -4.90 -1.59 -3.44
N ILE A 63 -4.01 -1.95 -2.52
CA ILE A 63 -4.31 -2.80 -1.36
C ILE A 63 -4.07 -1.98 -0.08
N SER A 64 -5.13 -1.82 0.70
CA SER A 64 -5.09 -1.19 2.02
C SER A 64 -5.00 -2.23 3.13
N LEU A 65 -4.02 -2.05 4.03
CA LEU A 65 -3.85 -2.84 5.26
C LEU A 65 -4.63 -2.24 6.45
N LEU A 66 -5.48 -1.23 6.20
CA LEU A 66 -6.23 -0.49 7.23
C LEU A 66 -7.03 -1.41 8.16
N GLU A 67 -7.61 -2.47 7.62
CA GLU A 67 -8.42 -3.43 8.39
C GLU A 67 -7.61 -4.57 9.01
N LEU A 68 -6.36 -4.76 8.58
CA LEU A 68 -5.46 -5.80 9.05
C LEU A 68 -4.76 -5.40 10.36
N VAL A 69 -4.46 -4.11 10.52
CA VAL A 69 -3.77 -3.58 11.71
C VAL A 69 -4.77 -3.17 12.79
N GLU A 70 -4.34 -3.23 14.05
CA GLU A 70 -5.13 -2.76 15.20
C GLU A 70 -5.14 -1.23 15.27
N TRP A 71 -6.25 -0.67 15.76
CA TRP A 71 -6.46 0.78 15.87
C TRP A 71 -7.04 1.13 17.24
N ASP A 72 -6.40 2.07 17.91
CA ASP A 72 -6.90 2.63 19.17
C ASP A 72 -8.17 3.46 18.95
N ASN A 73 -8.24 4.18 17.82
CA ASN A 73 -9.36 5.05 17.49
C ASN A 73 -10.17 4.52 16.28
N GLN A 74 -11.28 3.84 16.58
CA GLN A 74 -12.16 3.25 15.57
C GLN A 74 -12.91 4.30 14.73
N SER A 75 -13.22 5.48 15.30
CA SER A 75 -13.85 6.57 14.56
C SER A 75 -12.91 7.13 13.50
N TYR A 76 -11.64 7.33 13.84
CA TYR A 76 -10.62 7.80 12.91
C TYR A 76 -10.32 6.75 11.82
N LYS A 77 -10.27 5.46 12.18
CA LYS A 77 -10.18 4.36 11.20
C LYS A 77 -11.33 4.43 10.18
N LYS A 78 -12.57 4.64 10.65
CA LYS A 78 -13.75 4.75 9.79
C LYS A 78 -13.66 5.96 8.85
N GLU A 79 -13.20 7.11 9.35
CA GLU A 79 -12.99 8.31 8.54
C GLU A 79 -11.98 8.06 7.41
N ILE A 80 -10.81 7.49 7.74
CA ILE A 80 -9.79 7.13 6.75
C ILE A 80 -10.36 6.19 5.71
N LYS A 81 -11.09 5.14 6.13
CA LYS A 81 -11.70 4.18 5.22
C LYS A 81 -12.65 4.87 4.25
N THR A 82 -13.53 5.73 4.76
CA THR A 82 -14.48 6.49 3.93
C THR A 82 -13.74 7.38 2.94
N ARG A 83 -12.66 8.05 3.36
CA ARG A 83 -11.82 8.86 2.47
C ARG A 83 -11.20 8.01 1.36
N LEU A 84 -10.56 6.89 1.71
CA LEU A 84 -9.92 6.00 0.73
C LEU A 84 -10.93 5.41 -0.26
N ILE A 85 -12.13 5.02 0.18
CA ILE A 85 -13.21 4.57 -0.70
C ILE A 85 -13.57 5.67 -1.70
N LYS A 86 -13.73 6.91 -1.23
CA LYS A 86 -14.06 8.05 -2.10
C LYS A 86 -12.96 8.35 -3.11
N GLU A 87 -11.70 8.43 -2.66
CA GLU A 87 -10.55 8.75 -3.53
C GLU A 87 -10.26 7.65 -4.56
N SER A 88 -10.57 6.40 -4.24
CA SER A 88 -10.35 5.27 -5.14
C SER A 88 -11.54 4.91 -6.02
N ASP A 89 -12.67 5.60 -5.90
CA ASP A 89 -13.94 5.17 -6.50
C ASP A 89 -14.27 3.71 -6.13
N ASN A 90 -14.12 3.40 -4.83
CA ASN A 90 -14.32 2.07 -4.25
C ASN A 90 -13.43 0.94 -4.83
N ARG A 91 -12.32 1.28 -5.51
CA ARG A 91 -11.39 0.28 -6.08
C ARG A 91 -10.27 -0.18 -5.15
N THR A 92 -10.09 0.47 -4.01
CA THR A 92 -9.11 0.00 -3.00
C THR A 92 -9.59 -1.29 -2.34
N ILE A 93 -8.72 -2.30 -2.30
CA ILE A 93 -8.99 -3.58 -1.65
C ILE A 93 -8.58 -3.47 -0.17
N PHE A 94 -9.53 -3.66 0.75
CA PHE A 94 -9.27 -3.64 2.19
C PHE A 94 -9.15 -5.07 2.72
N VAL A 95 -7.93 -5.53 2.97
CA VAL A 95 -7.68 -6.88 3.52
C VAL A 95 -7.85 -6.89 5.03
N LYS A 96 -8.50 -7.94 5.55
CA LYS A 96 -8.76 -8.14 6.98
C LYS A 96 -7.86 -9.18 7.61
N THR A 97 -7.31 -10.09 6.81
CA THR A 97 -6.49 -11.20 7.31
C THR A 97 -5.20 -11.35 6.50
N PHE A 98 -4.18 -11.95 7.13
CA PHE A 98 -2.94 -12.30 6.44
C PHE A 98 -3.17 -13.32 5.31
N GLU A 99 -4.16 -14.20 5.45
CA GLU A 99 -4.51 -15.16 4.41
C GLU A 99 -5.03 -14.47 3.14
N GLU A 100 -5.94 -13.48 3.29
CA GLU A 100 -6.42 -12.66 2.17
C GLU A 100 -5.28 -11.92 1.49
N LEU A 101 -4.38 -11.33 2.27
CA LEU A 101 -3.21 -10.63 1.74
C LEU A 101 -2.31 -11.59 0.96
N SER A 102 -1.95 -12.75 1.52
CA SER A 102 -1.09 -13.73 0.85
C SER A 102 -1.67 -14.20 -0.48
N LYS A 103 -2.97 -14.52 -0.54
CA LYS A 103 -3.65 -14.92 -1.78
C LYS A 103 -3.56 -13.84 -2.86
N LEU A 104 -3.68 -12.57 -2.49
CA LEU A 104 -3.54 -11.45 -3.44
C LEU A 104 -2.10 -11.30 -3.94
N LEU A 105 -1.09 -11.55 -3.11
CA LEU A 105 0.30 -11.38 -3.49
C LEU A 105 0.84 -12.53 -4.36
N GLU A 106 0.25 -13.73 -4.27
CA GLU A 106 0.59 -14.88 -5.10
C GLU A 106 -0.05 -14.86 -6.50
N ALA A 107 -1.21 -14.21 -6.64
CA ALA A 107 -1.92 -14.02 -7.91
C ALA A 107 -1.21 -13.03 -8.86
#